data_AF-A0A6J4VQR9-F1
#
_entry.id   AF-A0A6J4VQR9-F1
#
_cell.length_a   1.000
_cell.length_b   1.000
_cell.length_c   1.000
_cell.angle_alpha   90.00
_cell.angle_beta   90.00
_cell.angle_gamma   90.00
#
_symmetry.space_group_name_H-M   'P 1'
#
loop_
_entity.id
_entity.type
_entity.pdbx_description
1 polymer ?
#
loop_
_entity_poly.entity_id
_entity_poly.type
_entity_poly.pdbx_seq_one_letter_code
_entity_poly.pdbx_strand_id
1 'polypeptide(L)'
;LLISAIIGLHLLLVIKQKHTMPGYARKVAEPGKVLGVPLWPYQAILAGQLILLMFGGLLLLSAFVQVHPLEAYGPPGPETPEVKPDWYLLWVYGLLEIMPSSLTISTPIATIGPEFLAGILFPGIIFGIMTLVPWLDRTNRRATRRYEYLEPPRQAPMRLALGVTMLTYIGMLSFAAFHNEAGLGGQLGAVWALTLAVPLIVGSGVFLWAKQTANYREADFDPTAEDTDVTNAPAGAGAAD
;
A
#
# COMPACT_ATOMS: atom_id res chain seq x y z
N LEU A 1 14.11 -4.08 20.15
CA LEU A 1 14.96 -2.87 20.31
C LEU A 1 15.16 -2.12 19.00
N LEU A 2 15.68 -2.75 17.93
CA LEU A 2 15.88 -2.08 16.64
C LEU A 2 14.59 -1.45 16.07
N ILE A 3 13.50 -2.24 15.99
CA ILE A 3 12.20 -1.74 15.48
C ILE A 3 11.72 -0.55 16.31
N SER A 4 11.79 -0.63 17.64
CA SER A 4 11.41 0.47 18.53
C SER A 4 12.23 1.75 18.27
N ALA A 5 13.53 1.61 18.02
CA ALA A 5 14.40 2.74 17.68
C ALA A 5 14.02 3.35 16.31
N ILE A 6 13.74 2.52 15.30
CA ILE A 6 13.30 2.99 13.98
C ILE A 6 11.93 3.67 14.07
N ILE A 7 10.98 3.13 14.83
CA ILE A 7 9.68 3.76 15.07
C ILE A 7 9.88 5.12 15.76
N GLY A 8 10.73 5.19 16.79
CA GLY A 8 11.05 6.45 17.45
C GLY A 8 11.65 7.49 16.49
N LEU A 9 12.61 7.09 15.67
CA LEU A 9 13.20 7.94 14.62
C LEU A 9 12.15 8.39 13.59
N HIS A 10 11.29 7.47 13.14
CA HIS A 10 10.22 7.76 12.20
C HIS A 10 9.25 8.81 12.76
N LEU A 11 8.80 8.65 14.00
CA LEU A 11 7.92 9.62 14.65
C LEU A 11 8.61 10.99 14.83
N LEU A 12 9.90 11.01 15.16
CA LEU A 12 10.68 12.25 15.24
C LEU A 12 10.73 12.96 13.89
N LEU A 13 10.96 12.23 12.80
CA LEU A 13 10.97 12.78 11.45
C LEU A 13 9.62 13.41 11.11
N VAL A 14 8.52 12.73 11.41
CA VAL A 14 7.16 13.24 11.18
C VAL A 14 6.87 14.50 12.00
N ILE A 15 7.30 14.56 13.26
CA ILE A 15 7.14 15.76 14.12
C ILE A 15 7.95 16.95 13.58
N LYS A 16 9.18 16.70 13.11
CA LYS A 16 10.09 17.73 12.58
C LYS A 16 9.66 18.22 11.20
N GLN A 17 9.28 17.32 10.31
CA GLN A 17 8.91 17.63 8.91
C GLN A 17 7.45 18.06 8.78
N LYS A 18 6.64 17.90 9.84
CA LYS A 18 5.19 18.08 9.84
C LYS A 18 4.46 17.06 8.95
N HIS A 19 3.19 16.81 9.25
CA HIS A 19 2.38 15.90 8.44
C HIS A 19 2.06 16.53 7.08
N THR A 20 2.06 15.70 6.04
CA THR A 20 1.55 16.06 4.72
C THR A 20 0.05 16.37 4.78
N MET A 21 -0.38 17.38 4.05
CA MET A 21 -1.77 17.83 3.98
C MET A 21 -2.45 17.40 2.68
N PRO A 22 -3.77 17.24 2.66
CA PRO A 22 -4.49 17.02 1.41
C PRO A 22 -4.42 18.25 0.51
N GLY A 23 -4.43 18.07 -0.83
CA GLY A 23 -4.28 19.16 -1.80
C GLY A 23 -5.26 20.33 -1.65
N TYR A 24 -6.49 20.07 -1.18
CA TYR A 24 -7.49 21.14 -0.94
C TYR A 24 -7.08 22.13 0.16
N ALA A 25 -6.22 21.72 1.10
CA ALA A 25 -5.77 22.57 2.20
C ALA A 25 -4.88 23.71 1.73
N ARG A 26 -4.34 23.66 0.51
CA ARG A 26 -3.48 24.70 -0.07
C ARG A 26 -4.14 26.09 -0.08
N LYS A 27 -5.45 26.17 -0.34
CA LYS A 27 -6.19 27.44 -0.44
C LYS A 27 -6.49 28.09 0.91
N VAL A 28 -6.37 27.32 1.99
CA VAL A 28 -6.87 27.70 3.33
C VAL A 28 -5.75 27.73 4.37
N ALA A 29 -4.68 26.95 4.16
CA ALA A 29 -3.55 26.89 5.07
C ALA A 29 -2.54 28.02 4.78
N GLU A 30 -2.11 28.73 5.83
CA GLU A 30 -0.97 29.64 5.74
C GLU A 30 0.31 28.88 5.34
N PRO A 31 1.20 29.46 4.51
CA PRO A 31 2.46 28.83 4.11
C PRO A 31 3.27 28.35 5.33
N GLY A 32 3.60 27.05 5.36
CA GLY A 32 4.40 26.45 6.45
C GLY A 32 3.62 26.10 7.73
N LYS A 33 2.30 26.31 7.77
CA LYS A 33 1.44 25.85 8.87
C LYS A 33 0.57 24.66 8.46
N VAL A 34 0.36 23.73 9.39
CA VAL A 34 -0.53 22.58 9.19
C VAL A 34 -1.94 22.95 9.59
N LEU A 35 -2.90 22.76 8.68
CA LEU A 35 -4.31 22.89 9.00
C LEU A 35 -4.80 21.62 9.70
N GLY A 36 -5.28 21.75 10.93
CA GLY A 36 -5.74 20.61 11.72
C GLY A 36 -6.04 20.96 13.17
N VAL A 37 -6.44 19.95 13.93
CA VAL A 37 -6.70 20.05 15.37
C VAL A 37 -5.39 20.00 16.16
N PRO A 38 -5.27 20.74 17.27
CA PRO A 38 -4.08 20.69 18.09
C PRO A 38 -3.87 19.29 18.67
N LEU A 39 -2.60 18.88 18.79
CA LEU A 39 -2.22 17.57 19.35
C LEU A 39 -2.84 17.36 20.74
N TRP A 40 -2.80 18.41 21.55
CA TRP A 40 -3.35 18.41 22.89
C TRP A 40 -4.44 19.49 23.06
N PRO A 41 -5.57 19.18 23.69
CA PRO A 41 -5.99 17.86 24.20
C PRO A 41 -6.71 17.00 23.14
N TYR A 42 -7.20 17.63 22.08
CA TYR A 42 -8.23 17.04 21.22
C TYR A 42 -7.76 15.80 20.45
N GLN A 43 -6.63 15.89 19.73
CA GLN A 43 -6.11 14.76 18.97
C GLN A 43 -5.68 13.59 19.86
N ALA A 44 -5.14 13.88 21.06
CA ALA A 44 -4.74 12.85 22.02
C ALA A 44 -5.95 12.02 22.50
N ILE A 45 -7.10 12.65 22.74
CA ILE A 45 -8.33 11.96 23.12
C ILE A 45 -8.81 11.07 21.96
N LEU A 46 -8.86 11.60 20.73
CA LEU A 46 -9.27 10.81 19.56
C LEU A 46 -8.34 9.61 19.31
N ALA A 47 -7.02 9.81 19.42
CA ALA A 47 -6.04 8.73 19.32
C ALA A 47 -6.20 7.70 20.43
N GLY A 48 -6.44 8.14 21.67
CA GLY A 48 -6.72 7.25 22.80
C GLY A 48 -7.97 6.40 22.60
N GLN A 49 -9.05 6.99 22.10
CA GLN A 49 -10.29 6.27 21.76
C GLN A 49 -10.04 5.21 20.69
N LEU A 50 -9.31 5.55 19.62
CA LEU A 50 -8.97 4.60 18.56
C LEU A 50 -8.11 3.43 19.09
N ILE A 51 -7.13 3.71 19.95
CA ILE A 51 -6.32 2.67 20.60
C ILE A 51 -7.21 1.73 21.42
N LEU A 52 -8.10 2.27 22.25
CA LEU A 52 -9.00 1.45 23.05
C LEU A 52 -9.94 0.60 22.19
N LEU A 53 -10.45 1.14 21.09
CA LEU A 53 -11.30 0.40 20.15
C LEU A 53 -10.51 -0.74 19.48
N MET A 54 -9.28 -0.48 19.03
CA MET A 54 -8.42 -1.50 18.43
C MET A 54 -8.06 -2.60 19.43
N PHE A 55 -7.68 -2.25 20.67
CA PHE A 55 -7.42 -3.23 21.73
C PHE A 55 -8.68 -4.03 22.09
N GLY A 56 -9.84 -3.38 22.18
CA GLY A 56 -11.12 -4.06 22.38
C GLY A 56 -11.40 -5.07 21.28
N GLY A 57 -11.22 -4.69 20.02
CA GLY A 57 -11.36 -5.60 18.87
C GLY A 57 -10.39 -6.79 18.93
N LEU A 58 -9.12 -6.55 19.28
CA LEU A 58 -8.13 -7.62 19.43
C LEU A 58 -8.44 -8.56 20.60
N LEU A 59 -8.93 -8.04 21.72
CA LEU A 59 -9.37 -8.86 22.86
C LEU A 59 -10.57 -9.73 22.49
N LEU A 60 -11.56 -9.17 21.79
CA LEU A 60 -12.69 -9.94 21.28
C LEU A 60 -12.24 -11.02 20.30
N LEU A 61 -11.34 -10.67 19.36
CA LEU A 61 -10.79 -11.65 18.42
C LEU A 61 -10.05 -12.77 19.16
N SER A 62 -9.21 -12.43 20.15
CA SER A 62 -8.48 -13.40 20.97
C SER A 62 -9.41 -14.30 21.80
N ALA A 63 -10.53 -13.74 22.30
CA ALA A 63 -11.48 -14.49 23.11
C ALA A 63 -12.38 -15.44 22.29
N PHE A 64 -12.76 -15.04 21.07
CA PHE A 64 -13.76 -15.76 20.26
C PHE A 64 -13.19 -16.53 19.07
N VAL A 65 -12.01 -16.16 18.58
CA VAL A 65 -11.38 -16.79 17.41
C VAL A 65 -10.06 -17.41 17.85
N GLN A 66 -9.99 -18.74 17.77
CA GLN A 66 -8.76 -19.45 18.08
C GLN A 66 -7.75 -19.24 16.94
N VAL A 67 -6.72 -18.44 17.23
CA VAL A 67 -5.60 -18.20 16.32
C VAL A 67 -4.46 -19.15 16.70
N HIS A 68 -4.05 -20.04 15.77
CA HIS A 68 -2.94 -21.00 15.90
C HIS A 68 -3.04 -21.93 17.14
N PRO A 69 -3.83 -23.02 17.09
CA PRO A 69 -4.02 -23.94 18.21
C PRO A 69 -2.81 -24.87 18.43
N LEU A 70 -1.69 -24.34 18.93
CA LEU A 70 -0.44 -25.08 19.12
C LEU A 70 -0.59 -26.33 20.01
N GLU A 71 -1.45 -26.26 21.02
CA GLU A 71 -1.73 -27.38 21.94
C GLU A 71 -2.36 -28.58 21.23
N ALA A 72 -3.09 -28.37 20.12
CA ALA A 72 -3.70 -29.44 19.35
C ALA A 72 -2.68 -30.24 18.51
N TYR A 73 -1.55 -29.61 18.15
CA TYR A 73 -0.53 -30.22 17.29
C TYR A 73 0.65 -30.81 18.08
N GLY A 74 0.88 -30.37 19.32
CA GLY A 74 1.97 -30.86 20.16
C GLY A 74 3.36 -30.48 19.61
N PRO A 75 4.43 -31.09 20.15
CA PRO A 75 5.80 -30.88 19.67
C PRO A 75 5.96 -31.31 18.20
N PRO A 76 6.76 -30.60 17.40
CA PRO A 76 6.98 -30.94 16.00
C PRO A 76 7.59 -32.34 15.86
N GLY A 77 7.01 -33.14 14.98
CA GLY A 77 7.43 -34.51 14.68
C GLY A 77 7.15 -34.89 13.23
N PRO A 78 7.43 -36.15 12.83
CA PRO A 78 7.21 -36.61 11.46
C PRO A 78 5.74 -36.50 11.01
N GLU A 79 4.81 -36.55 11.96
CA GLU A 79 3.37 -36.51 11.74
C GLU A 79 2.83 -35.07 11.62
N THR A 80 3.66 -34.05 11.82
CA THR A 80 3.23 -32.65 11.77
C THR A 80 2.83 -32.28 10.33
N PRO A 81 1.60 -31.80 10.10
CA PRO A 81 1.16 -31.39 8.77
C PRO A 81 2.00 -30.25 8.19
N GLU A 82 1.99 -30.10 6.87
CA GLU A 82 2.60 -28.95 6.21
C GLU A 82 1.93 -27.64 6.68
N VAL A 83 2.74 -26.73 7.22
CA VAL A 83 2.28 -25.44 7.74
C VAL A 83 2.65 -24.36 6.73
N LYS A 84 1.64 -23.58 6.32
CA LYS A 84 1.82 -22.37 5.52
C LYS A 84 2.21 -21.21 6.44
N PRO A 85 3.00 -20.25 5.96
CA PRO A 85 3.34 -19.08 6.76
C PRO A 85 2.12 -18.17 6.95
N ASP A 86 2.26 -17.23 7.88
CA ASP A 86 1.23 -16.23 8.14
C ASP A 86 0.89 -15.40 6.89
N TRP A 87 -0.29 -14.79 6.91
CA TRP A 87 -0.88 -14.10 5.76
C TRP A 87 0.02 -13.07 5.07
N TYR A 88 0.92 -12.41 5.81
CA TYR A 88 1.83 -11.39 5.30
C TYR A 88 3.03 -11.96 4.52
N LEU A 89 3.27 -13.28 4.61
CA LEU A 89 4.29 -14.01 3.84
C LEU A 89 3.70 -14.95 2.77
N LEU A 90 2.38 -15.12 2.73
CA LEU A 90 1.71 -16.03 1.80
C LEU A 90 2.04 -15.77 0.33
N TRP A 91 2.27 -14.51 -0.06
CA TRP A 91 2.60 -14.17 -1.45
C TRP A 91 3.99 -14.65 -1.87
N VAL A 92 4.95 -14.72 -0.93
CA VAL A 92 6.28 -15.30 -1.19
C VAL A 92 6.17 -16.81 -1.29
N TYR A 93 5.45 -17.42 -0.35
CA TYR A 93 5.21 -18.87 -0.35
C TYR A 93 4.41 -19.32 -1.57
N GLY A 94 3.39 -18.58 -1.98
CA GLY A 94 2.60 -18.87 -3.16
C GLY A 94 3.40 -18.77 -4.46
N LEU A 95 4.37 -17.84 -4.53
CA LEU A 95 5.31 -17.82 -5.65
C LEU A 95 6.21 -19.06 -5.62
N LEU A 96 6.75 -19.43 -4.45
CA LEU A 96 7.59 -20.64 -4.31
C LEU A 96 6.85 -21.89 -4.79
N GLU A 97 5.56 -22.02 -4.49
CA GLU A 97 4.78 -23.20 -4.92
C GLU A 97 4.53 -23.29 -6.42
N ILE A 98 4.30 -22.16 -7.07
CA ILE A 98 4.01 -22.16 -8.52
C ILE A 98 5.26 -22.10 -9.38
N MET A 99 6.43 -21.91 -8.77
CA MET A 99 7.69 -21.75 -9.50
C MET A 99 8.16 -23.07 -10.11
N PRO A 100 8.52 -23.10 -11.42
CA PRO A 100 9.02 -24.30 -12.05
C PRO A 100 10.34 -24.76 -11.42
N SER A 101 10.38 -26.01 -10.95
CA SER A 101 11.60 -26.63 -10.38
C SER A 101 12.76 -26.72 -11.37
N SER A 102 12.47 -26.70 -12.68
CA SER A 102 13.46 -26.68 -13.75
C SER A 102 14.22 -25.36 -13.87
N LEU A 103 13.78 -24.29 -13.19
CA LEU A 103 14.39 -22.97 -13.27
C LEU A 103 15.61 -22.87 -12.36
N THR A 104 16.68 -23.57 -12.74
CA THR A 104 17.97 -23.53 -12.05
C THR A 104 19.03 -22.93 -12.96
N ILE A 105 19.73 -21.91 -12.47
CA ILE A 105 20.84 -21.27 -13.18
C ILE A 105 22.13 -21.70 -12.49
N SER A 106 22.88 -22.59 -13.13
CA SER A 106 24.20 -23.02 -12.65
C SER A 106 25.30 -22.14 -13.24
N THR A 107 26.07 -21.50 -12.37
CA THR A 107 27.30 -20.78 -12.71
C THR A 107 28.51 -21.54 -12.16
N PRO A 108 29.75 -21.29 -12.62
CA PRO A 108 30.94 -21.98 -12.13
C PRO A 108 31.21 -21.79 -10.62
N ILE A 109 30.56 -20.82 -9.98
CA ILE A 109 30.81 -20.41 -8.59
C ILE A 109 29.58 -20.63 -7.70
N ALA A 110 28.37 -20.65 -8.27
CA ALA A 110 27.13 -20.80 -7.52
C ALA A 110 25.98 -21.37 -8.36
N THR A 111 25.07 -22.09 -7.72
CA THR A 111 23.80 -22.54 -8.30
C THR A 111 22.67 -21.71 -7.74
N ILE A 112 21.91 -21.04 -8.60
CA ILE A 112 20.74 -20.24 -8.25
C ILE A 112 19.50 -21.06 -8.57
N GLY A 113 18.81 -21.54 -7.54
CA GLY A 113 17.57 -22.31 -7.65
C GLY A 113 16.30 -21.46 -7.60
N PRO A 114 15.14 -22.06 -7.86
CA PRO A 114 13.83 -21.42 -7.75
C PRO A 114 13.58 -20.80 -6.36
N GLU A 115 14.13 -21.40 -5.30
CA GLU A 115 13.97 -20.94 -3.92
C GLU A 115 14.64 -19.59 -3.69
N PHE A 116 15.83 -19.39 -4.27
CA PHE A 116 16.50 -18.09 -4.23
C PHE A 116 15.74 -17.05 -5.07
N LEU A 117 15.32 -17.43 -6.27
CA LEU A 117 14.63 -16.54 -7.20
C LEU A 117 13.31 -16.02 -6.60
N ALA A 118 12.49 -16.91 -6.04
CA ALA A 118 11.19 -16.57 -5.49
C ALA A 118 11.24 -16.10 -4.03
N GLY A 119 12.08 -16.71 -3.20
CA GLY A 119 12.14 -16.41 -1.77
C GLY A 119 12.95 -15.16 -1.42
N ILE A 120 13.97 -14.82 -2.22
CA ILE A 120 14.91 -13.73 -1.91
C ILE A 120 14.90 -12.67 -3.01
N LEU A 121 15.21 -13.07 -4.25
CA LEU A 121 15.41 -12.11 -5.34
C LEU A 121 14.11 -11.35 -5.64
N PHE A 122 12.99 -12.05 -5.76
CA PHE A 122 11.71 -11.43 -6.09
C PHE A 122 11.21 -10.43 -5.02
N PRO A 123 11.13 -10.78 -3.72
CA PRO A 123 10.82 -9.81 -2.68
C PRO A 123 11.83 -8.68 -2.61
N GLY A 124 13.12 -8.99 -2.78
CA GLY A 124 14.21 -8.01 -2.80
C GLY A 124 14.04 -6.98 -3.92
N ILE A 125 13.63 -7.40 -5.12
CA ILE A 125 13.32 -6.50 -6.24
C ILE A 125 12.11 -5.62 -5.91
N ILE A 126 11.04 -6.20 -5.36
CA ILE A 126 9.83 -5.43 -5.00
C ILE A 126 10.14 -4.36 -3.96
N PHE A 127 10.79 -4.74 -2.85
CA PHE A 127 11.18 -3.79 -1.81
C PHE A 127 12.21 -2.79 -2.32
N GLY A 128 13.13 -3.22 -3.19
CA GLY A 128 14.10 -2.35 -3.86
C GLY A 128 13.42 -1.27 -4.71
N ILE A 129 12.51 -1.67 -5.60
CA ILE A 129 11.72 -0.74 -6.43
C ILE A 129 10.91 0.19 -5.52
N MET A 130 10.19 -0.33 -4.53
CA MET A 130 9.35 0.45 -3.62
C MET A 130 10.15 1.49 -2.84
N THR A 131 11.35 1.10 -2.39
CA THR A 131 12.29 2.02 -1.72
C THR A 131 12.78 3.09 -2.68
N LEU A 132 13.03 2.74 -3.94
CA LEU A 132 13.53 3.65 -4.97
C LEU A 132 12.43 4.51 -5.65
N VAL A 133 11.14 4.27 -5.36
CA VAL A 133 10.00 5.02 -5.93
C VAL A 133 10.20 6.54 -5.87
N PRO A 134 10.63 7.16 -4.74
CA PRO A 134 10.80 8.62 -4.67
C PRO A 134 11.85 9.21 -5.63
N TRP A 135 12.74 8.37 -6.18
CA TRP A 135 13.75 8.76 -7.16
C TRP A 135 13.35 8.43 -8.59
N LEU A 136 12.65 7.31 -8.78
CA LEU A 136 12.14 6.83 -10.07
C LEU A 136 10.95 7.67 -10.54
N ASP A 137 9.99 7.94 -9.65
CA ASP A 137 8.81 8.74 -9.92
C ASP A 137 9.00 10.16 -9.36
N ARG A 138 9.37 11.09 -10.26
CA ARG A 138 9.52 12.52 -9.94
C ARG A 138 8.32 13.34 -10.38
N THR A 139 7.21 12.72 -10.76
CA THR A 139 6.00 13.41 -11.25
C THR A 139 5.54 14.44 -10.22
N ASN A 140 5.50 14.03 -8.94
CA ASN A 140 5.07 14.90 -7.85
C ASN A 140 6.02 16.10 -7.62
N ARG A 141 7.33 15.95 -7.91
CA ARG A 141 8.31 17.07 -7.79
C ARG A 141 8.06 18.16 -8.83
N ARG A 142 7.63 17.77 -10.03
CA ARG A 142 7.24 18.71 -11.09
C ARG A 142 5.84 19.29 -10.82
N ALA A 143 4.97 18.49 -10.20
CA ALA A 143 3.56 18.79 -10.08
C ALA A 143 3.13 19.59 -8.82
N THR A 144 3.99 19.81 -7.82
CA THR A 144 3.56 20.54 -6.61
C THR A 144 4.42 21.76 -6.26
N ARG A 145 5.69 21.83 -6.69
CA ARG A 145 6.72 22.80 -6.24
C ARG A 145 6.89 22.94 -4.71
N ARG A 146 5.98 22.37 -3.89
CA ARG A 146 5.93 22.27 -2.43
C ARG A 146 5.51 20.86 -2.04
N TYR A 147 6.40 20.15 -1.35
CA TYR A 147 6.28 18.71 -1.05
C TYR A 147 5.32 18.37 0.10
N GLU A 148 4.65 19.37 0.66
CA GLU A 148 3.80 19.24 1.85
C GLU A 148 2.35 18.86 1.53
N TYR A 149 1.94 18.92 0.26
CA TYR A 149 0.58 18.59 -0.19
C TYR A 149 0.51 17.26 -0.95
N LEU A 150 -0.51 16.47 -0.64
CA LEU A 150 -0.81 15.19 -1.27
C LEU A 150 -1.55 15.41 -2.58
N GLU A 151 -1.07 14.77 -3.63
CA GLU A 151 -1.78 14.60 -4.90
C GLU A 151 -2.93 13.59 -4.69
N PRO A 152 -4.18 13.97 -4.99
CA PRO A 152 -5.32 13.05 -4.96
C PRO A 152 -5.07 11.80 -5.82
N PRO A 153 -5.41 10.58 -5.34
CA PRO A 153 -5.15 9.34 -6.08
C PRO A 153 -5.78 9.29 -7.48
N ARG A 154 -6.93 9.97 -7.68
CA ARG A 154 -7.64 10.02 -8.97
C ARG A 154 -6.92 10.87 -10.02
N GLN A 155 -6.15 11.86 -9.59
CA GLN A 155 -5.39 12.75 -10.47
C GLN A 155 -4.05 12.14 -10.91
N ALA A 156 -3.65 11.04 -10.26
CA ALA A 156 -2.48 10.25 -10.62
C ALA A 156 -2.86 8.85 -11.14
N PRO A 157 -3.58 8.73 -12.27
CA PRO A 157 -4.19 7.47 -12.73
C PRO A 157 -3.17 6.36 -12.92
N MET A 158 -1.96 6.67 -13.40
CA MET A 158 -0.89 5.69 -13.57
C MET A 158 -0.36 5.17 -12.22
N ARG A 159 -0.12 6.06 -11.25
CA ARG A 159 0.38 5.69 -9.92
C ARG A 159 -0.64 4.83 -9.18
N LEU A 160 -1.92 5.23 -9.25
CA LEU A 160 -3.02 4.47 -8.67
C LEU A 160 -3.13 3.08 -9.31
N ALA A 161 -3.13 3.01 -10.65
CA ALA A 161 -3.21 1.75 -11.36
C ALA A 161 -2.05 0.81 -11.02
N LEU A 162 -0.80 1.30 -11.02
CA LEU A 162 0.37 0.48 -10.65
C LEU A 162 0.29 -0.03 -9.21
N GLY A 163 -0.12 0.80 -8.26
CA GLY A 163 -0.29 0.40 -6.87
C GLY A 163 -1.37 -0.68 -6.71
N VAL A 164 -2.51 -0.52 -7.37
CA VAL A 164 -3.59 -1.52 -7.33
C VAL A 164 -3.18 -2.81 -8.05
N THR A 165 -2.56 -2.74 -9.23
CA THR A 165 -1.99 -3.91 -9.92
C THR A 165 -1.07 -4.68 -8.98
N MET A 166 -0.15 -3.99 -8.29
CA MET A 166 0.80 -4.66 -7.39
C MET A 166 0.09 -5.32 -6.20
N LEU A 167 -0.89 -4.63 -5.59
CA LEU A 167 -1.65 -5.19 -4.48
C LEU A 167 -2.48 -6.42 -4.91
N THR A 168 -3.12 -6.35 -6.09
CA THR A 168 -3.82 -7.50 -6.68
C THR A 168 -2.87 -8.63 -7.02
N TYR A 169 -1.66 -8.34 -7.50
CA TYR A 169 -0.64 -9.35 -7.78
C TYR A 169 -0.17 -10.06 -6.52
N ILE A 170 0.10 -9.32 -5.44
CA ILE A 170 0.40 -9.91 -4.12
C ILE A 170 -0.77 -10.77 -3.63
N GLY A 171 -2.01 -10.29 -3.77
CA GLY A 171 -3.21 -11.06 -3.42
C GLY A 171 -3.36 -12.35 -4.22
N MET A 172 -3.09 -12.31 -5.53
CA MET A 172 -3.14 -13.49 -6.38
C MET A 172 -2.01 -14.48 -6.10
N LEU A 173 -0.82 -14.01 -5.75
CA LEU A 173 0.25 -14.87 -5.25
C LEU A 173 -0.14 -15.53 -3.92
N SER A 174 -0.76 -14.79 -3.00
CA SER A 174 -1.31 -15.37 -1.77
C SER A 174 -2.42 -16.39 -2.05
N PHE A 175 -3.22 -16.21 -3.09
CA PHE A 175 -4.18 -17.21 -3.55
C PHE A 175 -3.49 -18.44 -4.14
N ALA A 176 -2.41 -18.25 -4.90
CA ALA A 176 -1.63 -19.34 -5.48
C ALA A 176 -1.03 -20.27 -4.40
N ALA A 177 -0.77 -19.78 -3.19
CA ALA A 177 -0.42 -20.61 -2.04
C ALA A 177 -1.48 -21.67 -1.68
N PHE A 178 -2.73 -21.50 -2.13
CA PHE A 178 -3.85 -22.40 -1.90
C PHE A 178 -4.36 -23.06 -3.19
N HIS A 179 -3.56 -23.09 -4.26
CA HIS A 179 -4.01 -23.59 -5.55
C HIS A 179 -4.41 -25.08 -5.52
N ASN A 180 -3.76 -25.89 -4.66
CA ASN A 180 -4.11 -27.30 -4.47
C ASN A 180 -5.51 -27.44 -3.84
N GLU A 181 -5.77 -26.69 -2.77
CA GLU A 181 -7.07 -26.68 -2.08
C GLU A 181 -8.18 -26.06 -2.93
N ALA A 182 -7.83 -25.15 -3.84
CA ALA A 182 -8.74 -24.58 -4.83
C ALA A 182 -9.05 -25.55 -5.99
N GLY A 183 -8.50 -26.76 -6.00
CA GLY A 183 -8.72 -27.76 -7.07
C GLY A 183 -7.89 -27.51 -8.34
N LEU A 184 -6.84 -26.69 -8.26
CA LEU A 184 -5.99 -26.29 -9.39
C LEU A 184 -4.59 -26.92 -9.35
N GLY A 185 -4.34 -27.91 -8.48
CA GLY A 185 -3.01 -28.53 -8.31
C GLY A 185 -2.38 -29.11 -9.58
N GLY A 186 -3.18 -29.66 -10.49
CA GLY A 186 -2.72 -30.14 -11.80
C GLY A 186 -2.70 -29.08 -12.91
N GLN A 187 -3.12 -27.84 -12.61
CA GLN A 187 -3.39 -26.79 -13.60
C GLN A 187 -2.45 -25.60 -13.40
N LEU A 188 -1.15 -25.87 -13.25
CA LEU A 188 -0.15 -24.84 -12.98
C LEU A 188 -0.19 -23.70 -14.02
N GLY A 189 -0.44 -24.01 -15.29
CA GLY A 189 -0.63 -23.00 -16.34
C GLY A 189 -1.83 -22.07 -16.10
N ALA A 190 -2.94 -22.60 -15.58
CA ALA A 190 -4.10 -21.79 -15.21
C ALA A 190 -3.81 -20.90 -14.00
N VAL A 191 -3.09 -21.42 -13.00
CA VAL A 191 -2.69 -20.63 -11.82
C VAL A 191 -1.78 -19.46 -12.26
N TRP A 192 -0.77 -19.71 -13.08
CA TRP A 192 0.06 -18.64 -13.65
C TRP A 192 -0.76 -17.63 -14.47
N ALA A 193 -1.68 -18.12 -15.31
CA ALA A 193 -2.54 -17.25 -16.10
C ALA A 193 -3.40 -16.34 -15.21
N LEU A 194 -4.00 -16.87 -14.15
CA LEU A 194 -4.79 -16.07 -13.19
C LEU A 194 -3.91 -15.06 -12.45
N THR A 195 -2.75 -15.50 -11.96
CA THR A 195 -1.83 -14.66 -11.20
C THR A 195 -1.31 -13.48 -12.01
N LEU A 196 -1.14 -13.63 -13.33
CA LEU A 196 -0.68 -12.55 -14.21
C LEU A 196 -1.84 -11.75 -14.82
N ALA A 197 -2.93 -12.40 -15.25
CA ALA A 197 -4.02 -11.73 -15.96
C ALA A 197 -4.89 -10.88 -15.03
N VAL A 198 -5.24 -11.39 -13.84
CA VAL A 198 -6.15 -10.67 -12.92
C VAL A 198 -5.58 -9.30 -12.52
N PRO A 199 -4.31 -9.17 -12.08
CA PRO A 199 -3.73 -7.87 -11.75
C PRO A 199 -3.71 -6.91 -12.93
N LEU A 200 -3.39 -7.40 -14.13
CA LEU A 200 -3.36 -6.57 -15.33
C LEU A 200 -4.75 -6.06 -15.72
N ILE A 201 -5.78 -6.91 -15.62
CA ILE A 201 -7.17 -6.54 -15.89
C ILE A 201 -7.64 -5.51 -14.86
N VAL A 202 -7.43 -5.77 -13.56
CA VAL A 202 -7.82 -4.85 -12.49
C VAL A 202 -7.10 -3.52 -12.62
N GLY A 203 -5.78 -3.54 -12.82
CA GLY A 203 -4.96 -2.35 -13.03
C GLY A 203 -5.42 -1.52 -14.23
N SER A 204 -5.67 -2.18 -15.35
CA SER A 204 -6.18 -1.51 -16.57
C SER A 204 -7.57 -0.90 -16.32
N GLY A 205 -8.46 -1.62 -15.64
CA GLY A 205 -9.78 -1.11 -15.26
C GLY A 205 -9.69 0.12 -14.36
N VAL A 206 -8.83 0.09 -13.36
CA VAL A 206 -8.56 1.23 -12.46
C VAL A 206 -7.96 2.41 -13.23
N PHE A 207 -7.03 2.17 -14.14
CA PHE A 207 -6.45 3.22 -14.98
C PHE A 207 -7.52 3.91 -15.84
N LEU A 208 -8.36 3.12 -16.52
CA LEU A 208 -9.44 3.64 -17.36
C LEU A 208 -10.47 4.41 -16.53
N TRP A 209 -10.88 3.88 -15.38
CA TRP A 209 -11.79 4.52 -14.45
C TRP A 209 -11.23 5.85 -13.92
N ALA A 210 -9.98 5.87 -13.47
CA ALA A 210 -9.32 7.08 -12.97
C ALA A 210 -9.22 8.14 -14.08
N LYS A 211 -8.83 7.74 -15.30
CA LYS A 211 -8.76 8.65 -16.45
C LYS A 211 -10.12 9.21 -16.86
N GLN A 212 -11.19 8.40 -16.79
CA GLN A 212 -12.54 8.86 -17.11
C GLN A 212 -13.08 9.81 -16.06
N THR A 213 -12.84 9.53 -14.77
CA THR A 213 -13.37 10.32 -13.65
C THR A 213 -12.57 11.59 -13.36
N ALA A 214 -11.29 11.65 -13.73
CA ALA A 214 -10.49 12.87 -13.64
C ALA A 214 -11.12 14.06 -14.39
N ASN A 215 -11.84 13.80 -15.49
CA ASN A 215 -12.50 14.83 -16.29
C ASN A 215 -13.79 15.40 -15.66
N TYR A 216 -14.26 14.86 -14.53
CA TYR A 216 -15.52 15.25 -13.91
C TYR A 216 -15.30 15.77 -12.48
N ARG A 217 -15.35 17.11 -12.33
CA ARG A 217 -15.81 17.88 -11.15
C ARG A 217 -14.81 18.46 -10.14
N GLU A 218 -13.50 18.30 -10.27
CA GLU A 218 -12.56 19.08 -9.45
C GLU A 218 -11.68 19.91 -10.38
N ALA A 219 -11.45 21.19 -10.06
CA ALA A 219 -10.42 21.95 -10.75
C ALA A 219 -9.14 21.12 -10.68
N ASP A 220 -8.57 20.77 -11.85
CA ASP A 220 -7.31 20.03 -11.91
C ASP A 220 -6.35 20.65 -10.91
N PHE A 221 -5.73 19.80 -10.09
CA PHE A 221 -4.72 20.28 -9.17
C PHE A 221 -3.58 20.86 -10.02
N ASP A 222 -3.58 22.18 -10.18
CA ASP A 222 -2.59 22.88 -10.97
C ASP A 222 -1.40 23.29 -10.06
N PRO A 223 -0.20 22.69 -10.24
CA PRO A 223 1.04 23.11 -9.60
C PRO A 223 1.36 24.59 -9.75
N THR A 224 0.94 25.16 -10.87
CA THR A 224 1.45 26.39 -11.46
C THR A 224 0.45 27.54 -11.42
N ALA A 225 -0.83 27.25 -11.11
CA ALA A 225 -1.83 28.28 -10.88
C ALA A 225 -1.37 29.18 -9.72
N GLU A 226 -1.20 30.47 -10.02
CA GLU A 226 -1.20 31.50 -8.99
C GLU A 226 -2.58 31.50 -8.35
N ASP A 227 -2.63 31.56 -7.01
CA ASP A 227 -3.88 31.82 -6.31
C ASP A 227 -4.41 33.16 -6.83
N THR A 228 -5.47 33.14 -7.63
CA THR A 228 -6.20 34.36 -7.92
C THR A 228 -6.73 34.86 -6.60
N ASP A 229 -6.19 36.00 -6.17
CA ASP A 229 -6.53 36.68 -4.94
C ASP A 229 -8.06 36.76 -4.83
N VAL A 230 -8.63 36.17 -3.78
CA VAL A 230 -10.09 36.09 -3.54
C VAL A 230 -10.68 37.48 -3.22
N THR A 231 -9.88 38.53 -3.36
CA THR A 231 -10.19 39.93 -3.06
C THR A 231 -10.98 40.64 -4.17
N ASN A 232 -11.19 40.02 -5.34
CA ASN A 232 -11.92 40.62 -6.46
C ASN A 232 -13.25 39.90 -6.79
N ALA A 233 -14.03 39.51 -5.77
CA ALA A 233 -15.46 39.35 -5.98
C ALA A 233 -16.08 40.76 -6.06
N PRO A 234 -16.77 41.15 -7.15
CA PRO A 234 -17.42 42.46 -7.20
C PRO A 234 -18.45 42.54 -6.07
N ALA A 235 -18.16 43.41 -5.11
CA ALA A 235 -19.12 43.82 -4.10
C ALA A 235 -20.25 44.58 -4.80
N GLY A 236 -21.45 43.99 -4.82
CA GLY A 236 -22.68 44.72 -5.13
C GLY A 236 -23.54 44.10 -6.23
N ALA A 237 -24.49 43.27 -5.81
CA ALA A 237 -25.85 43.36 -6.33
C ALA A 237 -26.76 43.20 -5.11
N GLY A 238 -27.11 44.35 -4.52
CA GLY A 238 -27.99 44.44 -3.37
C GLY A 238 -29.40 43.97 -3.71
N ALA A 239 -30.10 43.57 -2.66
CA ALA A 239 -31.54 43.42 -2.64
C ALA A 239 -32.23 44.69 -3.17
N ALA A 240 -33.11 44.53 -4.15
CA ALA A 240 -34.27 45.38 -4.40
C ALA A 240 -35.25 44.60 -5.30
N ASP A 241 -36.48 44.51 -4.78
CA ASP A 241 -37.77 44.09 -5.36
C ASP A 241 -37.99 42.62 -5.78
#